data_AF-E3FG04-F1
#
_entry.id   AF-E3FG04-F1
#
_cell.length_a   1.000
_cell.length_b   1.000
_cell.length_c   1.000
_cell.angle_alpha   90.00
_cell.angle_beta   90.00
_cell.angle_gamma   90.00
#
_symmetry.space_group_name_H-M   'P 1'
#
loop_
_entity.id
_entity.type
_entity.pdbx_description
1 polymer ?
#
loop_
_entity_poly.entity_id
_entity_poly.type
_entity_poly.pdbx_seq_one_letter_code
_entity_poly.pdbx_strand_id
1 'polypeptide(L)'
;MASAPMVPRKASFPPASLLHSKRLRLAGWGACGVLFALAVARAGSASLPARPRHLSESERAAEGRLGAAEEPRWRKDAMHRFPGDRWSQDDDFHASERNWALGVSRRRDVPPEDVFRAIDEDLRAHPVEPPRKASASPSKPRPFYD
;
A
#
# COMPACT_ATOMS: atom_id res chain seq x y z
N MET A 1 -71.95 31.22 24.30
CA MET A 1 -70.59 30.63 24.31
C MET A 1 -69.86 31.15 23.09
N ALA A 2 -68.93 32.10 23.25
CA ALA A 2 -68.24 32.76 22.15
C ALA A 2 -66.82 32.20 22.03
N SER A 3 -66.50 31.59 20.89
CA SER A 3 -65.17 31.10 20.55
C SER A 3 -64.20 32.26 20.37
N ALA A 4 -63.09 32.23 21.11
CA ALA A 4 -62.01 33.21 20.97
C ALA A 4 -61.22 32.99 19.66
N PRO A 5 -60.80 34.06 18.96
CA PRO A 5 -60.02 33.93 17.74
C PRO A 5 -58.55 33.55 18.01
N MET A 6 -58.07 32.56 17.27
CA MET A 6 -56.69 32.07 17.30
C MET A 6 -55.77 33.02 16.53
N VAL A 7 -54.86 33.69 17.23
CA VAL A 7 -53.86 34.58 16.63
C VAL A 7 -52.70 33.74 16.07
N PRO A 8 -52.33 33.88 14.78
CA PRO A 8 -51.21 33.13 14.21
C PRO A 8 -49.87 33.65 14.76
N ARG A 9 -49.08 32.74 15.35
CA ARG A 9 -47.74 33.00 15.87
C ARG A 9 -46.78 33.16 14.69
N LYS A 10 -46.31 34.39 14.42
CA LYS A 10 -45.27 34.66 13.43
C LYS A 10 -44.00 33.89 13.80
N ALA A 11 -43.57 32.95 12.96
CA ALA A 11 -42.29 32.30 13.08
C ALA A 11 -41.17 33.30 12.76
N SER A 12 -40.42 33.71 13.77
CA SER A 12 -39.21 34.51 13.63
C SER A 12 -38.08 33.61 13.13
N PHE A 13 -37.75 33.69 11.84
CA PHE A 13 -36.49 33.16 11.32
C PHE A 13 -35.33 34.02 11.86
N PRO A 14 -34.22 33.42 12.35
CA PRO A 14 -33.06 34.19 12.78
C PRO A 14 -32.49 34.98 11.59
N PRO A 15 -32.07 36.24 11.77
CA PRO A 15 -31.52 37.03 10.69
C PRO A 15 -30.21 36.40 10.18
N ALA A 16 -30.06 36.35 8.86
CA ALA A 16 -28.87 35.91 8.13
C ALA A 16 -27.65 36.87 8.29
N SER A 17 -27.51 37.53 9.44
CA SER A 17 -26.56 38.63 9.66
C SER A 17 -25.21 38.19 10.25
N LEU A 18 -25.07 36.94 10.72
CA LEU A 18 -23.83 36.49 11.37
C LEU A 18 -22.68 36.22 10.38
N LEU A 19 -22.95 36.06 9.09
CA LEU A 19 -21.92 35.75 8.08
C LEU A 19 -21.23 36.99 7.48
N HIS A 20 -21.73 38.21 7.74
CA HIS A 20 -21.24 39.43 7.09
C HIS A 20 -20.34 40.33 7.94
N SER A 21 -19.96 39.90 9.15
CA SER A 21 -19.07 40.72 9.98
C SER A 21 -17.64 40.73 9.40
N LYS A 22 -17.11 41.93 9.12
CA LYS A 22 -15.72 42.12 8.66
C LYS A 22 -14.71 41.47 9.62
N ARG A 23 -15.06 41.36 10.91
CA ARG A 23 -14.27 40.71 11.96
C ARG A 23 -14.19 39.18 11.79
N LEU A 24 -15.28 38.50 11.40
CA LEU A 24 -15.23 37.07 11.09
C LEU A 24 -14.37 36.79 9.85
N ARG A 25 -14.45 37.66 8.84
CA ARG A 25 -13.63 37.53 7.62
C ARG A 25 -12.15 37.72 7.93
N LEU A 26 -11.79 38.73 8.73
CA LEU A 26 -10.42 38.95 9.20
C LEU A 26 -9.90 37.79 10.06
N ALA A 27 -10.74 37.25 10.96
CA ALA A 27 -10.39 36.09 11.78
C ALA A 27 -10.18 34.83 10.93
N GLY A 28 -11.03 34.60 9.92
CA GLY A 28 -10.87 33.48 8.98
C GLY A 28 -9.58 33.58 8.17
N TRP A 29 -9.26 34.76 7.62
CA TRP A 29 -8.00 34.98 6.91
C TRP A 29 -6.78 34.84 7.82
N GLY A 30 -6.86 35.34 9.05
CA GLY A 30 -5.82 35.17 10.06
C GLY A 30 -5.57 33.69 10.38
N ALA A 31 -6.62 32.90 10.61
CA ALA A 31 -6.52 31.47 10.85
C ALA A 31 -5.88 30.73 9.66
N CYS A 32 -6.28 31.05 8.42
CA CYS A 32 -5.65 30.50 7.23
C CYS A 32 -4.14 30.84 7.15
N GLY A 33 -3.77 32.09 7.44
CA GLY A 33 -2.37 32.52 7.46
C GLY A 33 -1.54 31.77 8.50
N VAL A 34 -2.08 31.57 9.70
CA VAL A 34 -1.41 30.79 10.76
C VAL A 34 -1.22 29.32 10.34
N LEU A 35 -2.26 28.68 9.79
CA LEU A 35 -2.16 27.29 9.31
C LEU A 35 -1.16 27.16 8.17
N PHE A 36 -1.12 28.12 7.25
CA PHE A 36 -0.15 28.14 6.15
C PHE A 36 1.29 28.29 6.69
N ALA A 37 1.52 29.22 7.61
CA ALA A 37 2.82 29.41 8.24
C ALA A 37 3.28 28.14 8.98
N LEU A 38 2.36 27.49 9.70
CA LEU A 38 2.63 26.22 10.39
C LEU A 38 2.98 25.10 9.39
N ALA A 39 2.26 24.99 8.28
CA ALA A 39 2.53 24.01 7.23
C ALA A 39 3.90 24.23 6.57
N VAL A 40 4.25 25.48 6.27
CA VAL A 40 5.57 25.84 5.72
C VAL A 40 6.68 25.53 6.71
N ALA A 41 6.52 25.93 7.98
CA ALA A 41 7.48 25.63 9.03
C ALA A 41 7.67 24.11 9.20
N ARG A 42 6.58 23.34 9.17
CA ARG A 42 6.62 21.89 9.30
C ARG A 42 7.24 21.19 8.09
N ALA A 43 7.01 21.72 6.89
CA ALA A 43 7.62 21.23 5.66
C ALA A 43 9.12 21.55 5.62
N GLY A 44 9.53 22.77 5.98
CA GLY A 44 10.94 23.18 5.99
C GLY A 44 11.78 22.50 7.07
N SER A 45 11.15 22.04 8.16
CA SER A 45 11.78 21.28 9.25
C SER A 45 11.66 19.76 9.10
N ALA A 46 10.95 19.28 8.08
CA ALA A 46 10.85 17.85 7.84
C ALA A 46 12.20 17.31 7.34
N SER A 47 12.78 16.36 8.09
CA SER A 47 13.90 15.58 7.59
C SER A 47 13.44 14.80 6.35
N LEU A 48 14.20 14.91 5.26
CA LEU A 48 14.02 14.03 4.12
C LEU A 48 14.20 12.58 4.61
N PRO A 49 13.35 11.62 4.19
CA PRO A 49 13.57 10.23 4.52
C PRO A 49 14.99 9.85 4.09
N ALA A 50 15.71 9.15 4.95
CA ALA A 50 17.03 8.63 4.62
C ALA A 50 16.92 7.84 3.31
N ARG A 51 17.84 8.10 2.37
CA ARG A 51 17.87 7.35 1.11
C ARG A 51 17.94 5.86 1.46
N PRO A 52 17.03 5.02 0.94
CA PRO A 52 17.08 3.59 1.20
C PRO A 52 18.46 3.07 0.85
N ARG A 53 19.04 2.27 1.74
CA ARG A 53 20.28 1.56 1.44
C ARG A 53 20.00 0.57 0.31
N HIS A 54 20.93 0.44 -0.62
CA HIS A 54 20.85 -0.58 -1.66
C HIS A 54 21.75 -1.76 -1.32
N LEU A 55 21.36 -2.96 -1.78
CA LEU A 55 22.23 -4.13 -1.68
C LEU A 55 23.46 -3.96 -2.59
N SER A 56 24.63 -4.24 -2.04
CA SER A 56 25.86 -4.39 -2.83
C SER A 56 25.76 -5.61 -3.77
N GLU A 57 26.65 -5.73 -4.74
CA GLU A 57 26.68 -6.87 -5.65
C GLU A 57 26.89 -8.21 -4.91
N SER A 58 27.79 -8.24 -3.93
CA SER A 58 28.04 -9.44 -3.12
C SER A 58 26.84 -9.79 -2.23
N GLU A 59 26.15 -8.78 -1.69
CA GLU A 59 24.91 -8.98 -0.94
C GLU A 59 23.78 -9.49 -1.84
N ARG A 60 23.60 -8.94 -3.05
CA ARG A 60 22.61 -9.45 -4.02
C ARG A 60 22.87 -10.90 -4.36
N ALA A 61 24.11 -11.26 -4.69
CA ALA A 61 24.45 -12.64 -4.99
C ALA A 61 24.18 -13.58 -3.80
N ALA A 62 24.42 -13.13 -2.56
CA ALA A 62 24.13 -13.91 -1.37
C ALA A 62 22.62 -14.10 -1.15
N GLU A 63 21.83 -13.02 -1.24
CA GLU A 63 20.38 -13.10 -1.06
C GLU A 63 19.69 -13.90 -2.17
N GLY A 64 20.16 -13.78 -3.42
CA GLY A 64 19.67 -14.59 -4.53
C GLY A 64 19.81 -16.10 -4.25
N ARG A 65 21.00 -16.54 -3.84
CA ARG A 65 21.25 -17.94 -3.45
C ARG A 65 20.42 -18.40 -2.25
N LEU A 66 20.19 -17.52 -1.27
CA LEU A 66 19.33 -17.83 -0.12
C LEU A 66 17.87 -18.01 -0.56
N GLY A 67 17.39 -17.17 -1.49
CA GLY A 67 16.07 -17.34 -2.10
C GLY A 67 15.94 -18.66 -2.87
N ALA A 68 16.95 -19.01 -3.67
CA ALA A 68 16.98 -20.28 -4.40
C ALA A 68 16.98 -21.50 -3.45
N ALA A 69 17.65 -21.41 -2.31
CA ALA A 69 17.66 -22.48 -1.30
C ALA A 69 16.28 -22.72 -0.64
N GLU A 70 15.42 -21.70 -0.59
CA GLU A 70 14.08 -21.80 -0.01
C GLU A 70 13.02 -22.32 -1.01
N GLU A 71 13.25 -22.16 -2.31
CA GLU A 71 12.31 -22.55 -3.36
C GLU A 71 11.80 -24.00 -3.24
N PRO A 72 12.65 -25.03 -3.02
CA PRO A 72 12.18 -26.41 -2.88
C PRO A 72 11.16 -26.59 -1.75
N ARG A 73 11.34 -25.85 -0.65
CA ARG A 73 10.40 -25.87 0.48
C ARG A 73 9.08 -25.23 0.07
N TRP A 74 9.10 -24.05 -0.55
CA TRP A 74 7.88 -23.37 -1.01
C TRP A 74 7.09 -24.22 -2.01
N ARG A 75 7.78 -24.86 -2.97
CA ARG A 75 7.13 -25.77 -3.93
C ARG A 75 6.48 -26.96 -3.23
N LYS A 76 7.19 -27.58 -2.28
CA LYS A 76 6.65 -28.70 -1.49
C LYS A 76 5.42 -28.27 -0.68
N ASP A 77 5.50 -27.13 0.00
CA ASP A 77 4.40 -26.60 0.81
C ASP A 77 3.17 -26.27 -0.07
N ALA A 78 3.38 -25.72 -1.25
CA ALA A 78 2.32 -25.45 -2.22
C ALA A 78 1.66 -26.74 -2.73
N MET A 79 2.46 -27.76 -3.08
CA MET A 79 1.96 -29.08 -3.48
C MET A 79 1.12 -29.75 -2.39
N HIS A 80 1.51 -29.60 -1.12
CA HIS A 80 0.75 -30.12 0.01
C HIS A 80 -0.57 -29.37 0.24
N ARG A 81 -0.57 -28.04 0.09
CA ARG A 81 -1.78 -27.21 0.28
C ARG A 81 -2.79 -27.35 -0.85
N PHE A 82 -2.32 -27.51 -2.07
CA PHE A 82 -3.15 -27.55 -3.27
C PHE A 82 -2.86 -28.79 -4.12
N PRO A 83 -3.14 -30.01 -3.61
CA PRO A 83 -2.80 -31.25 -4.32
C PRO A 83 -3.53 -31.33 -5.67
N GLY A 84 -2.78 -31.52 -6.75
CA GLY A 84 -3.31 -31.63 -8.11
C GLY A 84 -3.75 -30.31 -8.77
N ASP A 85 -4.03 -29.25 -8.01
CA ASP A 85 -4.34 -27.92 -8.55
C ASP A 85 -3.05 -27.13 -8.83
N ARG A 86 -2.45 -27.38 -10.00
CA ARG A 86 -1.21 -26.72 -10.44
C ARG A 86 -1.32 -25.19 -10.48
N TRP A 87 -2.52 -24.66 -10.70
CA TRP A 87 -2.73 -23.23 -10.70
C TRP A 87 -2.50 -22.65 -9.31
N SER A 88 -3.21 -23.18 -8.32
CA SER A 88 -3.12 -22.70 -6.95
C SER A 88 -1.75 -22.98 -6.36
N GLN A 89 -1.06 -24.05 -6.79
CA GLN A 89 0.34 -24.29 -6.41
C GLN A 89 1.28 -23.18 -6.88
N ASP A 90 1.13 -22.71 -8.11
CA ASP A 90 1.97 -21.66 -8.71
C ASP A 90 1.73 -20.30 -8.04
N ASP A 91 0.46 -19.94 -7.82
CA ASP A 91 0.06 -18.71 -7.12
C ASP A 91 0.60 -18.69 -5.68
N ASP A 92 0.48 -19.82 -4.98
CA ASP A 92 0.93 -19.97 -3.60
C ASP A 92 2.48 -19.99 -3.45
N PHE A 93 3.17 -20.56 -4.44
CA PHE A 93 4.62 -20.47 -4.55
C PHE A 93 5.06 -18.99 -4.67
N HIS A 94 4.48 -18.23 -5.61
CA HIS A 94 4.82 -16.82 -5.81
C HIS A 94 4.42 -15.96 -4.61
N ALA A 95 3.32 -16.27 -3.92
CA ALA A 95 2.97 -15.62 -2.67
C ALA A 95 4.03 -15.84 -1.57
N SER A 96 4.56 -17.05 -1.48
CA SER A 96 5.62 -17.42 -0.52
C SER A 96 6.94 -16.68 -0.83
N GLU A 97 7.34 -16.66 -2.10
CA GLU A 97 8.51 -15.91 -2.59
C GLU A 97 8.38 -14.41 -2.26
N ARG A 98 7.24 -13.79 -2.58
CA ARG A 98 6.98 -12.38 -2.26
C ARG A 98 7.07 -12.12 -0.76
N ASN A 99 6.44 -12.97 0.06
CA ASN A 99 6.47 -12.80 1.51
C ASN A 99 7.89 -12.89 2.08
N TRP A 100 8.70 -13.81 1.55
CA TRP A 100 10.11 -13.93 1.90
C TRP A 100 10.90 -12.67 1.50
N ALA A 101 10.75 -12.21 0.25
CA ALA A 101 11.46 -11.04 -0.26
C ALA A 101 11.13 -9.76 0.53
N LEU A 102 9.84 -9.56 0.84
CA LEU A 102 9.39 -8.46 1.71
C LEU A 102 9.94 -8.60 3.14
N GLY A 103 10.10 -9.83 3.64
CA GLY A 103 10.76 -10.11 4.90
C GLY A 103 12.23 -9.71 4.90
N VAL A 104 12.97 -10.07 3.85
CA VAL A 104 14.39 -9.69 3.67
C VAL A 104 14.53 -8.18 3.58
N SER A 105 13.71 -7.52 2.74
CA SER A 105 13.68 -6.07 2.59
C SER A 105 13.54 -5.36 3.93
N ARG A 106 12.58 -5.76 4.77
CA ARG A 106 12.41 -5.20 6.13
C ARG A 106 13.60 -5.46 7.04
N ARG A 107 14.17 -6.68 7.03
CA ARG A 107 15.31 -7.03 7.90
C ARG A 107 16.60 -6.30 7.51
N ARG A 108 16.77 -6.01 6.22
CA ARG A 108 17.99 -5.41 5.66
C ARG A 108 17.88 -3.90 5.46
N ASP A 109 16.69 -3.34 5.69
CA ASP A 109 16.36 -1.93 5.42
C ASP A 109 16.72 -1.52 3.98
N VAL A 110 16.30 -2.35 3.01
CA VAL A 110 16.51 -2.13 1.57
C VAL A 110 15.20 -2.16 0.81
N PRO A 111 15.10 -1.51 -0.36
CA PRO A 111 13.91 -1.60 -1.21
C PRO A 111 13.59 -3.06 -1.60
N PRO A 112 12.32 -3.49 -1.61
CA PRO A 112 11.92 -4.82 -2.08
C PRO A 112 12.44 -5.16 -3.48
N GLU A 113 12.54 -4.15 -4.34
CA GLU A 113 13.03 -4.27 -5.71
C GLU A 113 14.47 -4.79 -5.77
N ASP A 114 15.30 -4.45 -4.79
CA ASP A 114 16.68 -4.96 -4.72
C ASP A 114 16.72 -6.45 -4.41
N VAL A 115 15.79 -6.93 -3.58
CA VAL A 115 15.68 -8.35 -3.25
C VAL A 115 15.13 -9.14 -4.42
N PHE A 116 14.10 -8.64 -5.10
CA PHE A 116 13.59 -9.28 -6.33
C PHE A 116 14.64 -9.30 -7.44
N ARG A 117 15.37 -8.19 -7.62
CA ARG A 117 16.50 -8.15 -8.55
C ARG A 117 17.57 -9.17 -8.20
N ALA A 118 17.88 -9.37 -6.92
CA ALA A 118 18.83 -10.40 -6.49
C ALA A 118 18.37 -11.83 -6.86
N ILE A 119 17.08 -12.13 -6.67
CA ILE A 119 16.48 -13.40 -7.11
C ILE A 119 16.58 -13.56 -8.63
N ASP A 120 16.20 -12.53 -9.39
CA ASP A 120 16.26 -12.55 -10.86
C ASP A 120 17.69 -12.65 -11.42
N GLU A 121 18.66 -12.02 -10.75
CA GLU A 121 20.09 -12.15 -11.07
C GLU A 121 20.59 -13.57 -10.83
N ASP A 122 20.24 -14.18 -9.70
CA ASP A 122 20.61 -15.56 -9.39
C ASP A 122 19.96 -16.57 -10.36
N LEU A 123 18.68 -16.40 -10.70
CA LEU A 123 17.99 -17.24 -11.67
C LEU A 123 18.57 -17.15 -13.09
N ARG A 124 19.02 -15.95 -13.48
CA ARG A 124 19.70 -15.77 -14.77
C ARG A 124 21.09 -16.40 -14.77
N ALA A 125 21.79 -16.37 -13.64
CA ALA A 125 23.09 -17.00 -13.49
C ALA A 125 23.00 -18.54 -13.36
N HIS A 126 21.92 -19.04 -12.77
CA HIS A 126 21.67 -20.45 -12.49
C HIS A 126 20.27 -20.86 -12.95
N PRO A 127 20.07 -21.08 -14.26
CA PRO A 127 18.77 -21.50 -14.80
C PRO A 127 18.29 -22.81 -14.15
N VAL A 128 17.01 -22.86 -13.78
CA VAL A 128 16.36 -24.03 -13.16
C VAL A 128 15.56 -24.83 -14.19
N GLU A 129 15.47 -26.14 -14.00
CA GLU A 129 14.71 -27.08 -14.85
C GLU A 129 13.60 -27.80 -14.06
N PRO A 130 12.33 -27.74 -14.50
CA PRO A 130 11.84 -26.98 -15.66
C PRO A 130 11.93 -25.46 -15.42
N PRO A 131 12.05 -24.63 -16.48
CA PRO A 131 12.11 -23.19 -16.33
C PRO A 131 10.91 -22.64 -15.58
N ARG A 132 11.15 -21.64 -14.73
CA ARG A 132 10.05 -20.93 -14.06
C ARG A 132 9.16 -20.26 -15.10
N LYS A 133 7.85 -20.28 -14.83
CA LYS A 133 6.89 -19.57 -15.67
C LYS A 133 7.11 -18.06 -15.50
N ALA A 134 7.53 -17.40 -16.57
CA ALA A 134 7.79 -15.95 -16.58
C ALA A 134 6.51 -15.10 -16.69
N SER A 135 5.36 -15.73 -16.94
CA SER A 135 4.06 -15.06 -17.02
C SER A 135 3.22 -15.38 -15.80
N ALA A 136 2.47 -14.38 -15.34
CA ALA A 136 1.38 -14.63 -14.40
C ALA A 136 0.48 -15.71 -14.99
N SER A 137 0.04 -16.65 -14.15
CA SER A 137 -1.08 -17.49 -14.52
C SER A 137 -2.26 -16.58 -14.93
N PRO A 138 -3.05 -16.94 -15.96
CA PRO A 138 -4.22 -16.15 -16.38
C PRO A 138 -5.15 -15.86 -15.19
N SER A 139 -6.25 -15.14 -15.32
CA SER A 139 -7.25 -15.17 -14.21
C SER A 139 -8.02 -16.49 -14.28
N LYS A 140 -8.23 -17.19 -13.14
CA LYS A 140 -8.93 -18.49 -13.16
C LYS A 140 -10.32 -18.17 -13.65
N PRO A 141 -10.81 -18.79 -14.75
CA PRO A 141 -12.13 -18.48 -15.25
C PRO A 141 -13.12 -18.68 -14.09
N ARG A 142 -13.81 -17.60 -13.73
CA ARG A 142 -14.92 -17.71 -12.78
C ARG A 142 -15.92 -18.63 -13.47
N PRO A 143 -16.50 -19.63 -12.79
CA PRO A 143 -17.65 -20.31 -13.36
C PRO A 143 -18.68 -19.23 -13.69
N PHE A 144 -19.01 -19.07 -14.96
CA PHE A 144 -20.21 -18.38 -15.34
C PHE A 144 -21.33 -19.23 -14.74
N TYR A 145 -22.09 -18.66 -13.80
CA TYR A 145 -23.33 -19.30 -13.39
C TYR A 145 -24.30 -19.08 -14.54
N ASP A 146 -24.61 -20.16 -15.26
CA ASP A 146 -25.76 -20.23 -16.16
C ASP A 146 -27.06 -20.26 -15.33
#